data_AF-A0A969D2F3-F1
#
_entry.id   AF-A0A969D2F3-F1
#
_cell.length_a   1.000
_cell.length_b   1.000
_cell.length_c   1.000
_cell.angle_alpha   90.00
_cell.angle_beta   90.00
_cell.angle_gamma   90.00
#
_symmetry.space_group_name_H-M   'P 1'
#
loop_
_entity.id
_entity.type
_entity.pdbx_description
1 polymer ?
#
loop_
_entity_poly.entity_id
_entity_poly.type
_entity_poly.pdbx_seq_one_letter_code
_entity_poly.pdbx_strand_id
1 'polypeptide(L)'
;MKITPLDIRQKSFEKGFRGYDKDEVQAFLTSLSGEWERLLDENKELRIKLEQAEREVVKLREVEASLFKTLKTAEDTGANIVQQASKASEIQLQQTQLKTNELIQKARDKARGIIDEADMKAREISENLLEEVKELQSSYKKLENERDNLLFELKTLSQDVLDKVDRFSAVANRKTVFENSLKKAKTIYTSHQLPQEAEELLPTTPGQANADLGPEPNKVGSKSNSFFDELD
;
A
#
# COMPACT_ATOMS: atom_id res chain seq x y z
N MET A 1 -5.47 -60.61 -87.61
CA MET A 1 -5.01 -61.88 -88.21
C MET A 1 -5.85 -62.19 -89.44
N LYS A 2 -5.30 -62.94 -90.40
CA LYS A 2 -5.82 -63.09 -91.77
C LYS A 2 -6.68 -64.36 -92.02
N ILE A 3 -7.08 -65.09 -90.98
CA ILE A 3 -7.92 -66.30 -91.11
C ILE A 3 -8.92 -66.34 -89.95
N THR A 4 -10.21 -66.41 -90.29
CA THR A 4 -11.35 -66.52 -89.36
C THR A 4 -11.82 -67.97 -89.24
N PRO A 5 -12.59 -68.34 -88.20
CA PRO A 5 -13.24 -69.66 -88.14
C PRO A 5 -14.07 -69.98 -89.39
N LEU A 6 -14.68 -68.94 -89.99
CA LEU A 6 -15.43 -69.04 -91.23
C LEU A 6 -14.53 -69.38 -92.42
N ASP A 7 -13.36 -68.73 -92.53
CA ASP A 7 -12.37 -69.03 -93.56
C ASP A 7 -11.85 -70.47 -93.47
N ILE A 8 -11.75 -71.03 -92.26
CA ILE A 8 -11.37 -72.43 -92.02
C ILE A 8 -12.48 -73.38 -92.51
N ARG A 9 -13.76 -73.09 -92.20
CA ARG A 9 -14.91 -73.90 -92.64
C ARG A 9 -15.12 -73.89 -94.16
N GLN A 10 -14.90 -72.75 -94.79
CA GLN A 10 -15.14 -72.54 -96.22
C GLN A 10 -13.91 -72.88 -97.08
N LYS A 11 -12.81 -73.32 -96.48
CA LYS A 11 -11.58 -73.62 -97.20
C LYS A 11 -11.78 -74.78 -98.16
N SER A 12 -11.62 -74.52 -99.46
CA SER A 12 -11.52 -75.54 -100.49
C SER A 12 -10.06 -75.83 -100.83
N PHE A 13 -9.78 -77.08 -101.18
CA PHE A 13 -8.48 -77.55 -101.64
C PHE A 13 -8.56 -78.09 -103.07
N GLU A 14 -7.49 -77.93 -103.83
CA GLU A 14 -7.37 -78.52 -105.17
C GLU A 14 -7.26 -80.05 -105.09
N LYS A 15 -7.79 -80.74 -106.09
CA LYS A 15 -7.77 -82.21 -106.15
C LYS A 15 -6.51 -82.69 -106.88
N GLY A 16 -5.69 -83.50 -106.23
CA GLY A 16 -4.52 -84.18 -106.81
C GLY A 16 -4.72 -85.70 -106.92
N PHE A 17 -3.93 -86.37 -107.77
CA PHE A 17 -3.94 -87.84 -107.89
C PHE A 17 -3.31 -88.48 -106.65
N ARG A 18 -4.12 -89.21 -105.85
CA ARG A 18 -3.85 -89.73 -104.48
C ARG A 18 -3.75 -88.64 -103.40
N GLY A 19 -4.86 -88.34 -102.73
CA GLY A 19 -4.94 -87.38 -101.61
C GLY A 19 -5.69 -87.92 -100.39
N TYR A 20 -5.80 -87.10 -99.35
CA TYR A 20 -6.56 -87.39 -98.13
C TYR A 20 -8.07 -87.54 -98.40
N ASP A 21 -8.76 -88.26 -97.52
CA ASP A 21 -10.22 -88.37 -97.57
C ASP A 21 -10.86 -87.00 -97.34
N LYS A 22 -11.74 -86.60 -98.26
CA LYS A 22 -12.41 -85.31 -98.22
C LYS A 22 -13.31 -85.18 -97.00
N ASP A 23 -14.00 -86.25 -96.61
CA ASP A 23 -14.97 -86.21 -95.52
C ASP A 23 -14.25 -86.12 -94.16
N GLU A 24 -13.13 -86.82 -94.01
CA GLU A 24 -12.26 -86.75 -92.82
C GLU A 24 -11.63 -85.35 -92.68
N VAL A 25 -11.10 -84.79 -93.77
CA VAL A 25 -10.54 -83.43 -93.77
C VAL A 25 -11.61 -82.38 -93.44
N GLN A 26 -12.83 -82.52 -93.97
CA GLN A 26 -13.92 -81.59 -93.67
C GLN A 26 -14.37 -81.69 -92.20
N ALA A 27 -14.43 -82.89 -91.63
CA ALA A 27 -14.72 -83.09 -90.21
C ALA A 27 -13.64 -82.45 -89.32
N PHE A 28 -12.36 -82.63 -89.66
CA PHE A 28 -11.25 -81.98 -88.96
C PHE A 28 -11.32 -80.45 -89.05
N LEU A 29 -11.54 -79.88 -90.24
CA LEU A 29 -11.69 -78.42 -90.40
C LEU A 29 -12.87 -77.86 -89.62
N THR A 30 -13.96 -78.62 -89.50
CA THR A 30 -15.12 -78.23 -88.70
C THR A 30 -14.78 -78.19 -87.21
N SER A 31 -14.12 -79.23 -86.69
CA SER A 31 -13.63 -79.24 -85.30
C SER A 31 -12.61 -78.13 -85.03
N LEU A 32 -11.66 -77.94 -85.94
CA LEU A 32 -10.63 -76.90 -85.84
C LEU A 32 -11.26 -75.50 -85.83
N SER A 33 -12.26 -75.25 -86.68
CA SER A 33 -12.98 -73.98 -86.69
C SER A 33 -13.68 -73.68 -85.36
N GLY A 34 -14.26 -74.70 -84.71
CA GLY A 34 -14.91 -74.56 -83.41
C GLY A 34 -13.92 -74.24 -82.29
N GLU A 35 -12.80 -74.96 -82.21
CA GLU A 35 -11.74 -74.64 -81.23
C GLU A 35 -11.10 -73.27 -81.51
N TRP A 36 -10.98 -72.87 -82.78
CA TRP A 36 -10.46 -71.55 -83.15
C TRP A 36 -11.39 -70.42 -82.70
N GLU A 37 -12.70 -70.60 -82.87
CA GLU A 37 -13.72 -69.67 -82.36
C GLU A 37 -13.67 -69.56 -80.83
N ARG A 38 -13.62 -70.70 -80.13
CA ARG A 38 -13.47 -70.75 -78.66
C ARG A 38 -12.22 -70.01 -78.17
N LEU A 39 -11.08 -70.24 -78.83
CA LEU A 39 -9.81 -69.56 -78.49
C LEU A 39 -9.88 -68.04 -78.74
N LEU A 40 -10.58 -67.60 -79.80
CA LEU A 40 -10.76 -66.18 -80.07
C LEU A 40 -11.63 -65.51 -79.02
N ASP A 41 -12.72 -66.15 -78.62
CA ASP A 41 -13.60 -65.64 -77.57
C ASP A 41 -12.90 -65.59 -76.21
N GLU A 42 -12.16 -66.64 -75.85
CA GLU A 42 -11.36 -66.68 -74.63
C GLU A 42 -10.27 -65.60 -74.64
N ASN A 43 -9.59 -65.39 -75.78
CA ASN A 43 -8.59 -64.32 -75.91
C ASN A 43 -9.22 -62.93 -75.75
N LYS A 44 -10.42 -62.72 -76.30
CA LYS A 44 -11.16 -61.47 -76.16
C LYS A 44 -11.57 -61.23 -74.71
N GLU A 45 -12.08 -62.25 -74.03
CA GLU A 45 -12.46 -62.17 -72.62
C GLU A 45 -11.24 -61.87 -71.73
N LEU A 46 -10.13 -62.57 -71.95
CA LEU A 46 -8.88 -62.34 -71.23
C LEU A 46 -8.34 -60.92 -71.45
N ARG A 47 -8.41 -60.38 -72.67
CA ARG A 47 -8.03 -58.99 -72.95
C ARG A 47 -8.89 -57.98 -72.18
N ILE A 48 -10.20 -58.20 -72.12
CA ILE A 48 -11.12 -57.34 -71.37
C ILE A 48 -10.79 -57.40 -69.87
N LYS A 49 -10.58 -58.59 -69.31
CA LYS A 49 -10.19 -58.77 -67.91
C LYS A 49 -8.85 -58.11 -67.60
N LEU A 50 -7.87 -58.24 -68.49
CA LEU A 50 -6.57 -57.60 -68.35
C LEU A 50 -6.70 -56.08 -68.31
N GLU A 51 -7.43 -55.49 -69.27
CA GLU A 51 -7.65 -54.05 -69.32
C GLU A 51 -8.41 -53.53 -68.08
N GLN A 52 -9.34 -54.30 -67.54
CA GLN A 52 -10.02 -53.98 -66.28
C GLN A 52 -9.07 -54.04 -65.07
N ALA A 53 -8.24 -55.08 -64.97
CA ALA A 53 -7.26 -55.22 -63.90
C ALA A 53 -6.20 -54.12 -63.96
N GLU A 54 -5.71 -53.79 -65.15
CA GLU A 54 -4.75 -52.69 -65.35
C GLU A 54 -5.34 -51.33 -64.92
N ARG A 55 -6.61 -51.06 -65.27
CA ARG A 55 -7.33 -49.86 -64.80
C ARG A 55 -7.45 -49.80 -63.29
N GLU A 56 -7.78 -50.92 -62.64
CA GLU A 56 -7.91 -50.95 -61.19
C GLU A 56 -6.56 -50.76 -60.49
N VAL A 57 -5.48 -51.33 -61.02
CA VAL A 57 -4.12 -51.11 -60.51
C VAL A 57 -3.73 -49.62 -60.59
N VAL A 58 -4.02 -48.95 -61.70
CA VAL A 58 -3.76 -47.50 -61.84
C VAL A 58 -4.53 -46.71 -60.80
N LYS A 59 -5.83 -46.99 -60.63
CA LYS A 59 -6.67 -46.33 -59.64
C LYS A 59 -6.17 -46.54 -58.21
N LEU A 60 -5.76 -47.77 -57.87
CA LEU A 60 -5.21 -48.08 -56.55
C LEU A 60 -3.91 -47.32 -56.29
N ARG A 61 -3.03 -47.20 -57.29
CA ARG A 61 -1.81 -46.40 -57.18
C ARG A 61 -2.08 -44.91 -56.99
N GLU A 62 -3.10 -44.37 -57.65
CA GLU A 62 -3.51 -42.96 -57.43
C GLU A 62 -4.04 -42.74 -56.01
N VAL A 63 -4.85 -43.67 -55.50
CA VAL A 63 -5.35 -43.63 -54.12
C VAL A 63 -4.20 -43.75 -53.12
N GLU A 64 -3.27 -44.68 -53.33
CA GLU A 64 -2.08 -44.85 -52.49
C GLU A 64 -1.23 -43.57 -52.46
N ALA A 65 -0.96 -42.96 -53.61
CA ALA A 65 -0.19 -41.72 -53.70
C ALA A 65 -0.89 -40.56 -52.95
N SER A 66 -2.21 -40.45 -53.09
CA SER A 66 -3.01 -39.45 -52.37
C SER A 66 -3.01 -39.68 -50.86
N LEU A 67 -3.11 -40.94 -50.42
CA LEU A 67 -3.06 -41.31 -49.01
C LEU A 67 -1.69 -41.00 -48.42
N PHE A 68 -0.60 -41.35 -49.12
CA PHE A 68 0.76 -41.03 -48.69
C PHE A 68 0.97 -39.53 -48.56
N LYS A 69 0.50 -38.74 -49.52
CA LYS A 69 0.59 -37.27 -49.46
C LYS A 69 -0.17 -36.71 -48.27
N THR A 70 -1.37 -37.22 -48.00
CA THR A 70 -2.19 -36.82 -46.85
C THR A 70 -1.50 -37.19 -45.54
N LEU A 71 -0.98 -38.41 -45.42
CA LEU A 71 -0.28 -38.89 -44.23
C LEU A 71 0.96 -38.05 -43.95
N LYS A 72 1.77 -37.80 -44.98
CA LYS A 72 2.97 -36.95 -44.86
C LYS A 72 2.62 -35.53 -44.45
N THR A 73 1.57 -34.95 -45.04
CA THR A 73 1.09 -33.61 -44.66
C THR A 73 0.63 -33.58 -43.21
N ALA A 74 -0.06 -34.61 -42.74
CA ALA A 74 -0.48 -34.74 -41.35
C ALA A 74 0.71 -34.88 -40.39
N GLU A 75 1.73 -35.67 -40.76
CA GLU A 75 2.98 -35.82 -40.02
C GLU A 75 3.74 -34.48 -39.92
N ASP A 76 3.96 -33.82 -41.06
CA ASP A 76 4.63 -32.51 -41.15
C ASP A 76 3.87 -31.45 -40.34
N THR A 77 2.53 -31.47 -40.40
CA THR A 77 1.67 -30.56 -39.62
C THR A 77 1.79 -30.85 -38.12
N GLY A 78 1.78 -32.12 -37.72
CA GLY A 78 1.96 -32.53 -36.33
C GLY A 78 3.31 -32.08 -35.77
N ALA A 79 4.39 -32.31 -36.52
CA ALA A 79 5.74 -31.86 -36.15
C ALA A 79 5.82 -30.34 -36.01
N ASN A 80 5.24 -29.60 -36.96
CA ASN A 80 5.19 -28.14 -36.92
C ASN A 80 4.40 -27.61 -35.72
N ILE A 81 3.27 -28.22 -35.36
CA ILE A 81 2.48 -27.84 -34.19
C ILE A 81 3.30 -28.02 -32.91
N VAL A 82 3.98 -29.15 -32.75
CA VAL A 82 4.82 -29.42 -31.56
C VAL A 82 5.97 -28.43 -31.47
N GLN A 83 6.64 -28.14 -32.59
CA GLN A 83 7.73 -27.17 -32.64
C GLN A 83 7.25 -25.74 -32.31
N GLN A 84 6.12 -25.32 -32.87
CA GLN A 84 5.53 -24.01 -32.60
C GLN A 84 5.08 -23.89 -31.14
N ALA A 85 4.42 -24.91 -30.59
CA ALA A 85 4.01 -24.93 -29.20
C ALA A 85 5.21 -24.85 -28.24
N SER A 86 6.28 -25.60 -28.53
CA SER A 86 7.52 -25.57 -27.74
C SER A 86 8.17 -24.18 -27.76
N LYS A 87 8.29 -23.58 -28.95
CA LYS A 87 8.85 -22.23 -29.10
C LYS A 87 7.98 -21.16 -28.43
N ALA A 88 6.66 -21.24 -28.57
CA ALA A 88 5.73 -20.34 -27.91
C ALA A 88 5.81 -20.45 -26.39
N SER A 89 5.90 -21.68 -25.87
CA SER A 89 6.08 -21.94 -24.44
C SER A 89 7.39 -21.35 -23.92
N GLU A 90 8.50 -21.52 -24.65
CA GLU A 90 9.80 -20.95 -24.26
C GLU A 90 9.78 -19.42 -24.22
N ILE A 91 9.22 -18.79 -25.26
CA ILE A 91 9.03 -17.32 -25.30
C ILE A 91 8.15 -16.86 -24.13
N GLN A 92 7.05 -17.56 -23.87
CA GLN A 92 6.14 -17.23 -22.78
C GLN A 92 6.82 -17.39 -21.41
N LEU A 93 7.62 -18.44 -21.21
CA LEU A 93 8.40 -18.64 -20.00
C LEU A 93 9.40 -17.49 -19.80
N GLN A 94 10.14 -17.13 -20.85
CA GLN A 94 11.11 -16.02 -20.79
C GLN A 94 10.42 -14.69 -20.49
N GLN A 95 9.31 -14.37 -21.17
CA GLN A 95 8.53 -13.16 -20.91
C GLN A 95 7.96 -13.13 -19.49
N THR A 96 7.50 -14.27 -18.99
CA THR A 96 6.97 -14.40 -17.63
C THR A 96 8.09 -14.18 -16.61
N GLN A 97 9.27 -14.76 -16.83
CA GLN A 97 10.42 -14.54 -15.96
C GLN A 97 10.84 -13.07 -15.91
N LEU A 98 10.87 -12.39 -17.06
CA LEU A 98 11.18 -10.96 -17.13
C LEU A 98 10.14 -10.12 -16.37
N LYS A 99 8.85 -10.35 -16.62
CA LYS A 99 7.76 -9.63 -15.92
C LYS A 99 7.75 -9.90 -14.42
N THR A 100 7.97 -11.14 -14.00
CA THR A 100 8.05 -11.51 -12.58
C THR A 100 9.25 -10.84 -11.92
N ASN A 101 10.41 -10.84 -12.57
CA ASN A 101 11.59 -10.14 -12.07
C ASN A 101 11.33 -8.64 -11.94
N GLU A 102 10.72 -8.00 -12.95
CA GLU A 102 10.33 -6.60 -12.90
C GLU A 102 9.35 -6.31 -11.76
N LEU A 103 8.33 -7.15 -11.59
CA LEU A 103 7.35 -7.03 -10.50
C LEU A 103 8.02 -7.14 -9.13
N ILE A 104 8.93 -8.10 -8.95
CA ILE A 104 9.70 -8.28 -7.71
C ILE A 104 10.57 -7.05 -7.45
N GLN A 105 11.23 -6.49 -8.47
CA GLN A 105 12.02 -5.28 -8.28
C GLN A 105 11.14 -4.08 -7.87
N LYS A 106 10.02 -3.86 -8.57
CA LYS A 106 9.06 -2.80 -8.18
C LYS A 106 8.54 -2.98 -6.75
N ALA A 107 8.26 -4.22 -6.34
CA ALA A 107 7.83 -4.51 -4.98
C ALA A 107 8.94 -4.23 -3.96
N ARG A 108 10.20 -4.58 -4.27
CA ARG A 108 11.36 -4.27 -3.42
C ARG A 108 11.61 -2.77 -3.32
N ASP A 109 11.54 -2.05 -4.42
CA ASP A 109 11.74 -0.60 -4.44
C ASP A 109 10.64 0.11 -3.65
N LYS A 110 9.38 -0.33 -3.79
CA LYS A 110 8.28 0.19 -2.98
C LYS A 110 8.45 -0.13 -1.49
N ALA A 111 8.88 -1.34 -1.16
CA ALA A 111 9.15 -1.72 0.23
C ALA A 111 10.29 -0.88 0.84
N ARG A 112 11.38 -0.67 0.10
CA ARG A 112 12.46 0.24 0.51
C ARG A 112 11.96 1.65 0.72
N GLY A 113 11.20 2.21 -0.22
CA GLY A 113 10.63 3.54 -0.08
C GLY A 113 9.75 3.70 1.17
N ILE A 114 8.96 2.68 1.52
CA ILE A 114 8.15 2.69 2.75
C ILE A 114 9.05 2.67 4.00
N ILE A 115 10.11 1.86 4.01
CA ILE A 115 11.06 1.80 5.12
C ILE A 115 11.77 3.14 5.28
N ASP A 116 12.27 3.71 4.18
CA ASP A 116 12.96 5.00 4.18
C ASP A 116 12.02 6.13 4.67
N GLU A 117 10.76 6.13 4.23
CA GLU A 117 9.75 7.09 4.71
C GLU A 117 9.45 6.92 6.21
N ALA A 118 9.33 5.67 6.69
CA ALA A 118 9.12 5.39 8.10
C ALA A 118 10.33 5.82 8.96
N ASP A 119 11.55 5.56 8.49
CA ASP A 119 12.79 5.96 9.16
C ASP A 119 12.93 7.49 9.22
N MET A 120 12.58 8.21 8.14
CA MET A 120 12.56 9.67 8.15
C MET A 120 11.55 10.21 9.16
N LYS A 121 10.32 9.70 9.17
CA LYS A 121 9.30 10.11 10.16
C LYS A 121 9.71 9.80 11.59
N ALA A 122 10.33 8.64 11.82
CA ALA A 122 10.83 8.27 13.14
C ALA A 122 11.93 9.23 13.62
N ARG A 123 12.84 9.65 12.73
CA ARG A 123 13.86 10.65 13.03
C ARG A 123 13.25 12.01 13.33
N GLU A 124 12.31 12.47 12.51
CA GLU A 124 11.59 13.73 12.71
C GLU A 124 10.87 13.75 14.06
N ILE A 125 10.12 12.69 14.39
CA ILE A 125 9.46 12.56 15.70
C ILE A 125 10.49 12.59 16.83
N SER A 126 11.61 11.88 16.69
CA SER A 126 12.65 11.85 17.72
C SER A 126 13.29 13.21 17.93
N GLU A 127 13.52 13.97 16.87
CA GLU A 127 14.07 15.33 16.93
C GLU A 127 13.09 16.29 17.61
N ASN A 128 11.81 16.26 17.22
CA ASN A 128 10.76 17.05 17.86
C ASN A 128 10.63 16.73 19.36
N LEU A 129 10.65 15.44 19.72
CA LEU A 129 10.60 15.02 21.13
C LEU A 129 11.81 15.52 21.93
N LEU A 130 13.01 15.53 21.34
CA LEU A 130 14.20 16.07 22.01
C LEU A 130 14.09 17.58 22.23
N GLU A 131 13.51 18.31 21.28
CA GLU A 131 13.24 19.74 21.42
C GLU A 131 12.20 20.02 22.51
N GLU A 132 11.07 19.31 22.51
CA GLU A 132 10.04 19.42 23.54
C GLU A 132 10.58 19.14 24.94
N VAL A 133 11.40 18.09 25.10
CA VAL A 133 12.03 17.76 26.39
C VAL A 133 12.95 18.91 26.85
N LYS A 134 13.70 19.51 25.93
CA LYS A 134 14.59 20.64 26.24
C LYS A 134 13.81 21.89 26.64
N GLU A 135 12.71 22.19 25.95
CA GLU A 135 11.81 23.27 26.29
C GLU A 135 11.17 23.05 27.67
N LEU A 136 10.69 21.84 27.95
CA LEU A 136 10.12 21.46 29.23
C LEU A 136 11.15 21.56 30.36
N GLN A 137 12.40 21.18 30.12
CA GLN A 137 13.48 21.35 31.10
C GLN A 137 13.74 22.84 31.38
N SER A 138 13.72 23.68 30.35
CA SER A 138 13.89 25.13 30.49
C SER A 138 12.75 25.77 31.28
N SER A 139 11.50 25.39 30.98
CA SER A 139 10.33 25.88 31.70
C SER A 139 10.34 25.42 33.17
N TYR A 140 10.71 24.17 33.43
CA TYR A 140 10.87 23.66 34.79
C TYR A 140 11.90 24.46 35.59
N LYS A 141 13.06 24.78 34.98
CA LYS A 141 14.10 25.60 35.62
C LYS A 141 13.62 27.02 35.91
N LYS A 142 12.83 27.62 35.01
CA LYS A 142 12.23 28.95 35.26
C LYS A 142 11.26 28.91 36.45
N LEU A 143 10.39 27.91 36.49
CA LEU A 143 9.45 27.71 37.58
C LEU A 143 10.15 27.46 38.92
N GLU A 144 11.27 26.73 38.91
CA GLU A 144 12.10 26.54 40.09
C GLU A 144 12.69 27.86 40.60
N ASN A 145 13.21 28.71 39.71
CA ASN A 145 13.71 30.04 40.08
C ASN A 145 12.59 30.93 40.63
N GLU A 146 11.39 30.90 40.05
CA GLU A 146 10.22 31.64 40.54
C GLU A 146 9.79 31.17 41.93
N ARG A 147 9.77 29.85 42.16
CA ARG A 147 9.55 29.27 43.49
C ARG A 147 10.56 29.82 44.50
N ASP A 148 11.84 29.79 44.16
CA ASP A 148 12.91 30.24 45.08
C ASP A 148 12.83 31.74 45.37
N ASN A 149 12.51 32.54 44.35
CA ASN A 149 12.26 33.97 44.52
C ASN A 149 11.07 34.22 45.44
N LEU A 150 9.94 33.52 45.25
CA LEU A 150 8.75 33.67 46.10
C LEU A 150 9.02 33.23 47.54
N LEU A 151 9.77 32.14 47.73
CA LEU A 151 10.19 31.69 49.07
C LEU A 151 11.09 32.73 49.75
N PHE A 152 11.98 33.38 49.00
CA PHE A 152 12.81 34.47 49.51
C PHE A 152 12.00 35.71 49.87
N GLU A 153 11.05 36.11 49.02
CA GLU A 153 10.13 37.22 49.29
C GLU A 153 9.29 36.95 50.53
N LEU A 154 8.72 35.74 50.66
CA LEU A 154 7.95 35.33 51.83
C LEU A 154 8.79 35.35 53.11
N LYS A 155 10.03 34.86 53.03
CA LYS A 155 10.97 34.91 54.17
C LYS A 155 11.29 36.35 54.57
N THR A 156 11.54 37.22 53.59
CA THR A 156 11.84 38.64 53.82
C THR A 156 10.65 39.36 54.43
N LEU A 157 9.44 39.15 53.90
CA LEU A 157 8.21 39.70 54.44
C LEU A 157 7.96 39.21 55.87
N SER A 158 8.15 37.91 56.13
CA SER A 158 8.04 37.36 57.48
C SER A 158 9.03 38.01 58.44
N GLN A 159 10.27 38.25 58.01
CA GLN A 159 11.28 38.91 58.83
C GLN A 159 10.91 40.38 59.09
N ASP A 160 10.43 41.13 58.08
CA ASP A 160 9.98 42.52 58.26
C ASP A 160 8.76 42.62 59.19
N VAL A 161 7.80 41.68 59.09
CA VAL A 161 6.68 41.58 60.03
C VAL A 161 7.19 41.29 61.45
N LEU A 162 8.16 40.38 61.60
CA LEU A 162 8.76 40.07 62.90
C LEU A 162 9.45 41.30 63.50
N ASP A 163 10.27 41.99 62.70
CA ASP A 163 10.97 43.21 63.11
C ASP A 163 9.97 44.32 63.51
N LYS A 164 8.84 44.45 62.80
CA LYS A 164 7.75 45.36 63.18
C LYS A 164 7.12 44.96 64.51
N VAL A 165 6.80 43.68 64.72
CA VAL A 165 6.25 43.18 65.99
C VAL A 165 7.22 43.45 67.14
N ASP A 166 8.52 43.19 66.94
CA ASP A 166 9.56 43.45 67.93
C ASP A 166 9.64 44.95 68.28
N ARG A 167 9.61 45.85 67.28
CA ARG A 167 9.56 47.30 67.52
C ARG A 167 8.31 47.73 68.30
N PHE A 168 7.13 47.20 67.96
CA PHE A 168 5.90 47.51 68.70
C PHE A 168 5.94 46.98 70.13
N SER A 169 6.50 45.79 70.36
CA SER A 169 6.72 45.25 71.70
C SER A 169 7.70 46.10 72.51
N ALA A 170 8.76 46.64 71.88
CA ALA A 170 9.69 47.58 72.51
C ALA A 170 9.01 48.93 72.85
N VAL A 171 8.05 49.39 72.04
CA VAL A 171 7.22 50.57 72.35
C VAL A 171 6.23 50.29 73.50
N ALA A 172 5.68 49.07 73.61
CA ALA A 172 4.91 48.68 74.80
C ALA A 172 5.77 48.77 76.08
N ASN A 173 7.06 48.48 75.99
CA ASN A 173 8.03 48.67 77.06
C ASN A 173 8.38 50.14 77.35
N ARG A 174 8.00 51.10 76.49
CA ARG A 174 8.07 52.54 76.84
C ARG A 174 6.96 52.95 77.80
N LYS A 175 5.82 52.24 77.83
CA LYS A 175 4.72 52.51 78.77
C LYS A 175 5.15 52.20 80.22
N THR A 176 5.91 51.13 80.43
CA THR A 176 6.50 50.78 81.74
C THR A 176 7.60 51.76 82.16
N VAL A 177 8.41 52.27 81.22
CA VAL A 177 9.39 53.34 81.49
C VAL A 177 8.70 54.65 81.86
N PHE A 178 7.63 55.03 81.16
CA PHE A 178 6.81 56.21 81.49
C PHE A 178 6.14 56.07 82.86
N GLU A 179 5.57 54.91 83.18
CA GLU A 179 5.00 54.65 84.51
C GLU A 179 6.06 54.71 85.62
N ASN A 180 7.27 54.22 85.35
CA ASN A 180 8.38 54.30 86.29
C ASN A 180 8.95 55.72 86.44
N SER A 181 9.01 56.52 85.38
CA SER A 181 9.40 57.93 85.46
C SER A 181 8.31 58.78 86.12
N LEU A 182 7.03 58.45 85.94
CA LEU A 182 5.91 59.06 86.66
C LEU A 182 5.97 58.73 88.17
N LYS A 183 6.28 57.48 88.53
CA LYS A 183 6.55 57.09 89.93
C LYS A 183 7.72 57.86 90.53
N LYS A 184 8.84 58.01 89.80
CA LYS A 184 9.99 58.82 90.26
C LYS A 184 9.62 60.29 90.46
N ALA A 185 8.91 60.90 89.51
CA ALA A 185 8.46 62.29 89.61
C ALA A 185 7.53 62.51 90.83
N LYS A 186 6.61 61.58 91.09
CA LYS A 186 5.71 61.63 92.24
C LYS A 186 6.45 61.49 93.58
N THR A 187 7.52 60.70 93.60
CA THR A 187 8.37 60.50 94.79
C THR A 187 9.19 61.75 95.11
N ILE A 188 9.73 62.43 94.08
CA ILE A 188 10.47 63.69 94.22
C ILE A 188 9.56 64.79 94.78
N TYR A 189 8.35 64.94 94.24
CA TYR A 189 7.33 65.89 94.72
C TYR A 189 6.96 65.68 96.20
N THR A 190 6.99 64.44 96.68
CA THR A 190 6.64 64.11 98.08
C THR A 190 7.79 64.38 99.07
N SER A 191 9.02 64.55 98.57
CA SER A 191 10.23 64.61 99.39
C SER A 191 10.82 66.01 99.62
N HIS A 192 10.23 67.07 99.06
CA HIS A 192 10.66 68.47 99.29
C HIS A 192 9.45 69.37 99.59
N GLN A 193 9.43 69.93 100.80
CA GLN A 193 8.45 70.93 101.27
C GLN A 193 8.56 72.24 100.49
N LEU A 194 7.43 72.83 100.10
CA LEU A 194 7.32 74.19 99.58
C LEU A 194 7.72 75.24 100.64
N PRO A 195 8.38 76.33 100.24
CA PRO A 195 8.22 77.62 100.91
C PRO A 195 6.91 78.30 100.45
N GLN A 196 6.16 78.84 101.41
CA GLN A 196 5.06 79.79 101.19
C GLN A 196 5.64 81.18 100.91
N GLU A 197 5.15 81.84 99.84
CA GLU A 197 5.01 83.31 99.61
C GLU A 197 5.26 83.68 98.14
N ALA A 198 4.16 83.75 97.37
CA ALA A 198 3.91 84.72 96.29
C ALA A 198 2.51 84.43 95.73
N GLU A 199 1.50 84.79 96.52
CA GLU A 199 0.11 84.87 96.12
C GLU A 199 -0.11 86.23 95.46
N GLU A 200 0.04 86.33 94.14
CA GLU A 200 -0.67 87.33 93.34
C GLU A 200 -0.53 87.06 91.83
N LEU A 201 -1.60 87.36 91.10
CA LEU A 201 -1.82 87.23 89.65
C LEU A 201 -2.38 85.87 89.18
N LEU A 202 -3.67 85.67 89.44
CA LEU A 202 -4.54 85.01 88.46
C LEU A 202 -4.77 85.97 87.27
N PRO A 203 -4.63 85.50 86.02
CA PRO A 203 -5.46 85.97 84.93
C PRO A 203 -6.39 84.85 84.45
N THR A 204 -7.68 85.09 84.73
CA THR A 204 -8.87 84.93 83.87
C THR A 204 -8.78 84.04 82.62
N THR A 205 -9.71 83.08 82.53
CA THR A 205 -10.33 82.66 81.25
C THR A 205 -10.66 83.87 80.38
N PRO A 206 -10.37 83.82 79.07
CA PRO A 206 -11.39 83.39 78.09
C PRO A 206 -10.74 82.57 76.93
N GLY A 207 -11.42 81.83 76.07
CA GLY A 207 -12.84 81.75 75.75
C GLY A 207 -12.99 80.81 74.55
N GLN A 208 -14.22 80.35 74.36
CA GLN A 208 -14.68 79.60 73.20
C GLN A 208 -14.55 80.43 71.91
N ALA A 209 -14.21 79.77 70.80
CA ALA A 209 -14.66 80.16 69.47
C ALA A 209 -14.73 78.92 68.56
N ASN A 210 -15.95 78.38 68.47
CA ASN A 210 -16.66 77.89 67.27
C ASN A 210 -15.78 77.45 66.08
N ALA A 211 -15.82 76.16 65.73
CA ALA A 211 -16.80 75.58 64.81
C ALA A 211 -16.60 76.08 63.37
N ASP A 212 -16.09 75.19 62.51
CA ASP A 212 -16.62 75.08 61.15
C ASP A 212 -16.71 73.59 60.78
N LEU A 213 -17.92 73.19 60.44
CA LEU A 213 -18.33 71.86 59.99
C LEU A 213 -18.72 72.00 58.52
N GLY A 214 -18.12 71.19 57.66
CA GLY A 214 -18.69 70.85 56.36
C GLY A 214 -17.72 70.13 55.44
N PRO A 215 -18.20 69.27 54.52
CA PRO A 215 -19.03 68.11 54.82
C PRO A 215 -18.45 66.82 54.19
N GLU A 216 -18.60 65.68 54.87
CA GLU A 216 -18.86 64.40 54.18
C GLU A 216 -20.35 64.40 53.73
N PRO A 217 -20.84 63.57 52.77
CA PRO A 217 -20.26 62.33 52.23
C PRO A 217 -20.45 62.13 50.70
N ASN A 218 -19.87 61.06 50.11
CA ASN A 218 -20.68 60.17 49.28
C ASN A 218 -20.02 58.80 49.00
N LYS A 219 -20.70 57.75 49.47
CA LYS A 219 -20.62 56.38 48.96
C LYS A 219 -21.52 56.25 47.73
N VAL A 220 -20.97 55.96 46.55
CA VAL A 220 -21.59 55.21 45.44
C VAL A 220 -20.41 54.75 44.57
N GLY A 221 -20.22 53.51 44.12
CA GLY A 221 -21.01 52.30 44.13
C GLY A 221 -20.22 51.20 43.43
N SER A 222 -20.62 49.96 43.73
CA SER A 222 -20.36 48.73 42.99
C SER A 222 -20.04 48.91 41.48
N LYS A 223 -18.99 48.25 41.02
CA LYS A 223 -19.08 47.29 39.91
C LYS A 223 -17.90 46.31 39.94
N SER A 224 -18.24 45.08 40.30
CA SER A 224 -17.55 43.85 39.92
C SER A 224 -17.49 43.76 38.39
N ASN A 225 -16.29 43.69 37.82
CA ASN A 225 -16.13 43.08 36.51
C ASN A 225 -15.66 41.66 36.72
N SER A 226 -16.62 40.75 36.56
CA SER A 226 -16.40 39.32 36.40
C SER A 226 -15.66 39.08 35.07
N PHE A 227 -14.73 38.13 35.10
CA PHE A 227 -13.82 37.74 34.02
C PHE A 227 -14.40 36.58 33.16
N PHE A 228 -15.72 36.31 33.23
CA PHE A 228 -16.38 35.20 32.54
C PHE A 228 -17.68 35.66 31.86
N ASP A 229 -17.56 36.39 30.74
CA ASP A 229 -18.65 36.56 29.77
C ASP A 229 -18.02 36.88 28.40
N GLU A 230 -17.49 35.84 27.73
CA GLU A 230 -17.30 35.75 26.27
C GLU A 230 -16.72 34.36 25.93
N LEU A 231 -17.55 33.32 26.11
CA LEU A 231 -17.43 32.02 25.46
C LEU A 231 -18.86 31.52 25.20
N ASP A 232 -19.38 31.88 24.03
CA ASP A 232 -20.29 31.09 23.18
C ASP A 232 -20.29 31.69 21.76
#